data_AF-A0A1X2FC67-F1
#
_entry.id   AF-A0A1X2FC67-F1
#
_cell.length_a   1.000
_cell.length_b   1.000
_cell.length_c   1.000
_cell.angle_alpha   90.00
_cell.angle_beta   90.00
_cell.angle_gamma   90.00
#
_symmetry.space_group_name_H-M   'P 1'
#
loop_
_entity.id
_entity.type
_entity.pdbx_description
1 polymer ?
#
loop_
_entity_poly.entity_id
_entity_poly.type
_entity_poly.pdbx_seq_one_letter_code
_entity_poly.pdbx_strand_id
1 'polypeptide(L)'
;MDPLCGATRSVYLTLHGDIVTAVHYNPAGPVLVLAAVLVLVRAAVERFGGRWIVVDLPRPLRIAMGATLLLALEINQQLHAAMLTQPWMGV
;
A
#
# COMPACT_ATOMS: atom_id res chain seq x y z
N MET A 1 17.18 -9.81 4.02
CA MET A 1 16.41 -8.55 4.08
C MET A 1 15.01 -8.88 3.64
N ASP A 2 14.02 -8.87 4.54
CA ASP A 2 12.64 -9.18 4.17
C ASP A 2 11.96 -7.89 3.67
N PRO A 3 11.74 -7.73 2.35
CA PRO A 3 11.31 -6.47 1.73
C PRO A 3 9.92 -6.00 2.20
N LEU A 4 9.17 -6.87 2.86
CA LEU A 4 7.82 -6.63 3.34
C LEU A 4 7.75 -6.00 4.75
N CYS A 5 8.84 -6.01 5.54
CA CYS A 5 8.78 -5.65 6.97
C CYS A 5 8.42 -4.16 7.24
N GLY A 6 8.95 -3.22 6.43
CA GLY A 6 8.57 -1.81 6.52
C GLY A 6 7.15 -1.52 6.05
N ALA A 7 6.67 -2.28 5.06
CA ALA A 7 5.31 -2.19 4.56
C ALA A 7 4.30 -2.72 5.58
N THR A 8 4.56 -3.88 6.19
CA THR A 8 3.69 -4.44 7.23
C THR A 8 3.59 -3.53 8.45
N ARG A 9 4.68 -2.89 8.87
CA ARG A 9 4.65 -1.90 9.97
C ARG A 9 3.86 -0.65 9.61
N SER A 10 4.06 -0.11 8.40
CA SER A 10 3.29 1.06 7.94
C SER A 10 1.79 0.76 7.83
N VAL A 11 1.42 -0.41 7.32
CA VAL A 11 0.01 -0.88 7.28
C VAL A 11 -0.53 -1.01 8.70
N TYR A 12 0.22 -1.60 9.62
CA TYR A 12 -0.18 -1.72 11.03
C TYR A 12 -0.45 -0.35 11.66
N LEU A 13 0.47 0.61 11.52
CA LEU A 13 0.32 1.97 12.04
C LEU A 13 -0.85 2.72 11.39
N THR A 14 -1.04 2.56 10.08
CA THR A 14 -2.18 3.13 9.35
C THR A 14 -3.51 2.61 9.94
N LEU A 15 -3.61 1.30 10.18
CA LEU A 15 -4.79 0.67 10.74
C LEU A 15 -5.04 1.06 12.21
N HIS A 16 -3.99 1.43 12.95
CA HIS A 16 -4.09 1.91 14.34
C HIS A 16 -4.29 3.44 14.45
N GLY A 17 -4.41 4.14 13.32
CA GLY A 17 -4.68 5.58 13.27
C GLY A 17 -3.45 6.48 13.36
N ASP A 18 -2.25 5.91 13.48
CA ASP A 18 -1.00 6.68 13.47
C ASP A 18 -0.48 6.88 12.03
N ILE A 19 -1.20 7.74 11.30
CA ILE A 19 -0.92 8.04 9.89
C ILE A 19 0.44 8.74 9.73
N VAL A 20 0.83 9.59 10.68
CA VAL A 20 2.10 10.35 10.59
C VAL A 20 3.29 9.41 10.66
N THR A 21 3.29 8.50 11.63
CA THR A 21 4.35 7.49 11.78
C THR A 21 4.29 6.46 10.65
N ALA A 22 3.09 6.11 10.16
CA ALA A 22 2.92 5.22 9.02
C ALA A 22 3.54 5.77 7.73
N VAL A 23 3.34 7.06 7.45
CA VAL A 23 3.94 7.75 6.29
C VAL A 23 5.46 7.82 6.44
N HIS A 24 5.96 8.06 7.65
CA HIS A 24 7.40 8.07 7.94
C HIS A 24 8.06 6.71 7.69
N TYR A 25 7.36 5.61 7.98
CA TYR A 25 7.85 4.26 7.70
C TYR A 25 7.77 3.90 6.22
N ASN A 26 6.62 4.17 5.60
CA ASN A 26 6.41 3.93 4.18
C ASN A 26 5.19 4.75 3.70
N PRO A 27 5.38 5.79 2.89
CA PRO A 27 4.26 6.60 2.38
C PRO A 27 3.30 5.78 1.49
N ALA A 28 3.74 4.65 0.93
CA ALA A 28 2.87 3.77 0.15
C ALA A 28 1.91 2.94 1.02
N GLY A 29 2.17 2.76 2.32
CA GLY A 29 1.31 1.94 3.20
C GLY A 29 -0.09 2.52 3.38
N PRO A 30 -0.25 3.80 3.77
CA PRO A 30 -1.57 4.44 3.85
C PRO A 30 -2.31 4.44 2.52
N VAL A 31 -1.60 4.66 1.41
CA VAL A 31 -2.17 4.64 0.05
C VAL A 31 -2.68 3.23 -0.31
N LEU A 32 -1.91 2.20 0.03
CA LEU A 32 -2.32 0.80 -0.17
C LEU A 32 -3.53 0.42 0.67
N VAL A 33 -3.59 0.85 1.94
CA VAL A 33 -4.76 0.62 2.80
C VAL A 33 -5.99 1.30 2.22
N LEU A 34 -5.88 2.56 1.78
CA LEU A 34 -6.98 3.29 1.14
C LEU A 34 -7.45 2.58 -0.14
N ALA A 35 -6.51 2.18 -1.00
CA ALA A 35 -6.82 1.46 -2.23
C ALA A 35 -7.53 0.12 -1.96
N ALA A 36 -7.07 -0.63 -0.95
CA ALA A 36 -7.70 -1.87 -0.53
C ALA A 36 -9.14 -1.64 -0.02
N VAL A 37 -9.36 -0.61 0.81
CA VAL A 37 -10.69 -0.22 1.28
C VAL A 37 -11.61 0.13 0.10
N LEU A 38 -11.13 0.91 -0.87
CA LEU A 38 -11.91 1.25 -2.05
C LEU A 38 -12.29 0.02 -2.88
N VAL A 39 -11.38 -0.95 -3.03
CA VAL A 39 -11.67 -2.22 -3.70
C VAL A 39 -12.72 -3.03 -2.94
N LEU A 40 -12.65 -3.08 -1.60
CA LEU A 40 -13.63 -3.78 -0.77
C LEU A 40 -15.01 -3.10 -0.83
N VAL A 41 -15.06 -1.78 -0.73
CA VAL A 41 -16.30 -1.00 -0.85
C VAL A 41 -16.92 -1.24 -2.21
N ARG A 42 -16.13 -1.20 -3.28
CA ARG A 42 -16.59 -1.50 -4.63
C ARG A 42 -17.17 -2.92 -4.72
N ALA A 43 -16.46 -3.92 -4.21
CA ALA A 43 -16.93 -5.31 -4.22
C ALA A 43 -18.24 -5.48 -3.41
N ALA A 44 -18.38 -4.75 -2.29
CA ALA A 44 -19.62 -4.74 -1.51
C ALA A 44 -20.77 -4.09 -2.30
N VAL A 45 -20.54 -2.94 -2.94
CA VAL A 45 -21.54 -2.28 -3.80
C VAL A 45 -21.94 -3.19 -4.97
N GLU A 46 -21.01 -3.93 -5.56
CA GLU A 46 -21.30 -4.95 -6.58
C GLU A 46 -22.18 -6.08 -6.02
N ARG A 47 -21.85 -6.60 -4.83
CA ARG A 47 -22.59 -7.67 -4.16
C ARG A 47 -24.03 -7.28 -3.82
N PHE A 48 -24.26 -6.04 -3.40
CA PHE A 48 -25.56 -5.55 -2.94
C PHE A 48 -26.38 -4.82 -4.01
N GLY A 49 -25.73 -4.16 -4.97
CA GLY A 49 -26.37 -3.27 -5.95
C GLY A 49 -26.69 -3.90 -7.30
N GLY A 50 -26.14 -5.08 -7.63
CA GLY A 50 -26.47 -5.84 -8.85
C GLY A 50 -26.10 -5.18 -10.19
N ARG A 51 -25.49 -3.98 -10.18
CA ARG A 51 -25.02 -3.26 -11.38
C ARG A 51 -23.51 -3.09 -11.35
N TRP A 52 -22.86 -3.61 -12.38
CA TRP A 52 -21.41 -3.65 -12.55
C TRP A 52 -20.93 -2.36 -13.25
N ILE A 53 -19.96 -1.64 -12.68
CA ILE A 53 -19.17 -0.66 -13.44
C ILE A 53 -17.93 -1.41 -13.94
N VAL A 54 -17.98 -2.04 -15.12
CA VAL A 54 -16.80 -2.74 -15.65
C VAL A 54 -15.74 -1.70 -15.93
N VAL A 55 -14.67 -1.70 -15.12
CA VAL A 55 -13.50 -0.87 -15.38
C VAL A 55 -12.54 -1.74 -16.19
N ASP A 56 -12.70 -1.69 -17.51
CA ASP A 56 -11.77 -2.35 -18.42
C ASP A 56 -10.49 -1.52 -18.48
N LEU A 57 -9.47 -2.00 -17.78
CA LEU A 57 -8.16 -1.36 -17.79
C LEU A 57 -7.31 -1.99 -18.91
N PRO A 58 -6.92 -1.22 -19.93
CA PRO A 58 -6.15 -1.77 -21.05
C PRO A 58 -4.86 -2.39 -20.51
N ARG A 59 -4.48 -3.54 -21.08
CA ARG A 59 -3.28 -4.31 -20.69
C ARG A 59 -2.01 -3.44 -20.50
N PRO A 60 -1.68 -2.47 -21.38
CA PRO A 60 -0.52 -1.60 -21.17
C PRO A 60 -0.64 -0.75 -19.90
N LEU A 61 -1.84 -0.28 -19.55
CA LEU A 61 -2.05 0.54 -18.35
C LEU A 61 -1.89 -0.30 -17.07
N ARG A 62 -2.35 -1.56 -17.08
CA ARG A 62 -2.12 -2.49 -15.96
C ARG A 62 -0.63 -2.77 -15.75
N ILE A 63 0.11 -3.02 -16.84
CA ILE A 63 1.54 -3.27 -16.79
C ILE A 63 2.28 -2.01 -16.31
N ALA A 64 1.93 -0.85 -16.85
CA ALA A 64 2.51 0.43 -16.45
C ALA A 64 2.27 0.69 -14.95
N MET A 65 1.03 0.55 -14.47
CA MET A 65 0.71 0.67 -13.04
C MET A 65 1.55 -0.28 -12.18
N GLY A 66 1.62 -1.56 -12.56
CA GLY A 66 2.40 -2.56 -11.83
C GLY A 66 3.89 -2.20 -11.78
N ALA A 67 4.45 -1.79 -12.92
CA ALA A 67 5.84 -1.36 -13.02
C ALA A 67 6.11 -0.10 -12.19
N THR A 68 5.22 0.90 -12.24
CA THR A 68 5.34 2.13 -11.44
C THR A 68 5.28 1.84 -9.95
N LEU A 69 4.40 0.94 -9.51
CA LEU A 69 4.31 0.51 -8.11
C LEU A 69 5.58 -0.21 -7.64
N LEU A 70 6.13 -1.11 -8.47
CA LEU A 70 7.39 -1.79 -8.18
C LEU A 70 8.57 -0.81 -8.12
N LEU A 71 8.64 0.15 -9.05
CA LEU A 71 9.69 1.16 -9.08
C LEU A 71 9.61 2.09 -7.85
N ALA A 72 8.40 2.52 -7.49
CA ALA A 72 8.17 3.32 -6.30
C ALA A 72 8.56 2.56 -5.02
N LEU A 73 8.30 1.26 -4.97
CA LEU A 73 8.74 0.38 -3.89
C LEU A 73 10.27 0.32 -3.80
N GLU A 74 10.94 0.15 -4.93
CA GLU A 74 12.40 0.07 -5.00
C GLU A 74 13.08 1.37 -4.56
N ILE A 75 12.58 2.52 -5.03
CA ILE A 75 13.03 3.85 -4.60
C ILE A 75 12.83 4.03 -3.09
N ASN A 76 11.67 3.65 -2.56
CA ASN A 76 11.39 3.78 -1.15
C ASN A 76 12.30 2.89 -0.28
N GLN A 77 12.63 1.69 -0.77
CA GLN A 77 13.54 0.75 -0.09
C GLN A 77 14.98 1.26 -0.09
N GLN A 78 15.42 1.96 -1.14
CA GLN A 78 16.76 2.59 -1.15
C GLN A 78 16.85 3.79 -0.20
N LEU A 79 15.79 4.60 -0.11
CA LEU A 79 15.75 5.77 0.78
C LEU A 79 15.74 5.42 2.27
N HIS A 80 15.11 4.31 2.65
CA HIS A 80 14.94 3.90 4.06
C HIS A 80 15.83 2.73 4.49
N ALA A 81 16.82 2.35 3.68
CA ALA A 81 17.78 1.29 4.01
C ALA A 81 18.50 1.53 5.36
N ALA A 82 18.69 2.79 5.75
CA ALA A 82 19.31 3.17 7.02
C ALA A 82 18.41 2.96 8.26
N MET A 83 17.08 2.94 8.12
CA MET A 83 16.15 2.70 9.24
C MET A 83 15.99 1.21 9.58
N LEU A 84 16.42 0.30 8.69
CA LEU A 84 16.22 -1.15 8.81
C LEU A 84 17.30 -1.87 9.64
N THR A 85 18.37 -1.17 10.04
CA THR A 85 19.44 -1.72 10.89
C THR A 85 19.25 -1.42 12.37
N GLN A 86 18.28 -0.59 12.73
CA GLN A 86 17.96 -0.22 14.10
C GLN A 86 16.91 -1.18 14.68
N PRO A 87 17.12 -1.74 15.88
CA PRO A 87 16.14 -2.63 16.51
C PRO A 87 14.85 -1.87 16.84
N TRP A 88 13.71 -2.43 16.46
CA TRP A 88 12.41 -1.85 16.79
C TRP A 88 12.05 -2.10 18.24
N MET A 89 11.81 -1.02 18.98
CA MET A 89 11.51 -1.04 20.42
C MET A 89 10.02 -0.89 20.76
N GLY A 90 9.12 -1.05 19.77
CA GLY A 90 7.66 -1.18 19.93
C GLY A 90 7.07 -0.53 21.18
N VAL A 91 6.85 0.78 21.11
CA VAL A 91 6.00 1.52 22.05
C VAL A 91 4.71 1.92 21.35
#